data_AF-A0A4D6HCD2-F1
#
_entry.id   AF-A0A4D6HCD2-F1
#
_cell.length_a   1.000
_cell.length_b   1.000
_cell.length_c   1.000
_cell.angle_alpha   90.00
_cell.angle_beta   90.00
_cell.angle_gamma   90.00
#
_symmetry.space_group_name_H-M   'P 1'
#
loop_
_entity.id
_entity.type
_entity.pdbx_description
1 polymer ?
#
loop_
_entity_poly.entity_id
_entity_poly.type
_entity_poly.pdbx_seq_one_letter_code
_entity_poly.pdbx_strand_id
1 'polypeptide(L)' 'MPRTKITKTVTERDDRDDIEQYRTTVPKQVVELLDLEGASLDWEAKSRNRIELTITRNEDDEQ' A
#
# COMPACT_ATOMS: atom_id res chain seq x y z
N MET A 1 0.51 15.20 -9.56
CA MET A 1 0.91 13.90 -9.01
C MET A 1 1.33 12.98 -10.14
N PRO A 2 2.50 12.32 -10.08
CA PRO A 2 2.90 11.36 -11.12
C PRO A 2 1.99 10.13 -11.11
N ARG A 3 1.73 9.57 -12.29
CA ARG A 3 0.96 8.33 -12.44
C ARG A 3 1.88 7.14 -12.17
N THR A 4 1.54 6.32 -11.18
CA THR A 4 2.25 5.08 -10.88
C THR A 4 1.54 3.89 -11.53
N LYS A 5 2.25 2.76 -11.66
CA LYS A 5 1.69 1.50 -12.15
C LYS A 5 1.77 0.47 -11.02
N ILE A 6 0.75 -0.39 -10.96
CA ILE A 6 0.79 -1.58 -10.11
C ILE A 6 1.64 -2.62 -10.82
N THR A 7 2.61 -3.18 -10.10
CA THR A 7 3.40 -4.34 -10.53
C THR A 7 2.97 -5.56 -9.74
N LYS A 8 3.01 -6.73 -10.40
CA LYS A 8 2.73 -8.03 -9.79
C LYS A 8 4.02 -8.84 -9.80
N THR A 9 4.38 -9.40 -8.66
CA THR A 9 5.45 -10.41 -8.55
C THR A 9 4.79 -11.71 -8.11
N VAL A 10 5.06 -12.78 -8.84
CA VAL A 10 4.63 -14.14 -8.49
C VAL A 10 5.87 -14.88 -8.02
N THR A 11 5.81 -15.45 -6.82
CA THR A 11 6.84 -16.33 -6.29
C THR A 11 6.31 -17.74 -6.33
N GLU A 12 6.78 -18.51 -7.31
CA GLU A 12 6.50 -19.94 -7.41
C GLU A 12 7.15 -20.67 -6.24
N ARG A 13 6.40 -21.59 -5.61
CA ARG A 13 6.93 -22.48 -4.58
C ARG A 13 6.56 -23.90 -4.95
N ASP A 14 7.57 -24.74 -5.15
CA ASP A 14 7.35 -26.18 -5.32
C ASP A 14 6.54 -26.72 -4.12
N ASP A 15 5.41 -27.35 -4.42
CA ASP A 15 4.43 -27.96 -3.51
C ASP A 15 3.52 -27.03 -2.67
N ARG A 16 3.41 -25.73 -2.97
CA ARG A 16 2.41 -24.82 -2.35
C ARG A 16 1.82 -23.82 -3.35
N ASP A 17 0.69 -23.21 -2.97
CA ASP A 17 0.09 -22.12 -3.75
C ASP A 17 1.10 -20.99 -3.99
N ASP A 18 1.11 -20.48 -5.22
CA ASP A 18 1.95 -19.35 -5.62
C ASP A 18 1.64 -18.12 -4.79
N ILE A 19 2.69 -17.41 -4.37
CA ILE A 19 2.51 -16.14 -3.66
C ILE A 19 2.45 -15.03 -4.70
N GLU A 20 1.26 -14.46 -4.86
CA GLU A 20 1.06 -13.24 -5.64
C GLU A 20 1.21 -12.00 -4.76
N GLN A 21 2.08 -11.07 -5.18
CA GLN A 21 2.24 -9.80 -4.50
C GLN A 21 2.08 -8.64 -5.48
N TYR A 22 1.11 -7.77 -5.19
CA TYR A 22 0.87 -6.53 -5.94
C TYR A 22 1.53 -5.37 -5.19
N ARG A 23 2.26 -4.52 -5.92
CA ARG A 23 2.97 -3.37 -5.35
C ARG A 23 2.76 -2.13 -6.22
N THR A 24 2.66 -0.96 -5.60
CA THR A 24 2.78 0.34 -6.27
C THR A 24 3.79 1.18 -5.50
N THR A 25 4.47 2.08 -6.18
CA THR A 25 5.24 3.13 -5.52
C THR A 25 4.29 4.23 -5.05
N VAL A 26 4.58 4.82 -3.89
CA VAL A 26 3.94 6.05 -3.42
C VAL A 26 4.88 7.21 -3.75
N PRO A 27 4.43 8.26 -4.46
CA PRO A 27 5.31 9.39 -4.79
C PRO A 27 5.82 10.09 -3.53
N LYS A 28 7.10 10.49 -3.52
CA LYS A 28 7.75 11.19 -2.39
C LYS A 28 6.91 12.36 -1.84
N GLN A 29 6.38 13.19 -2.73
CA GLN A 29 5.54 14.34 -2.33
C GLN A 29 4.29 13.94 -1.55
N VAL A 30 3.70 12.76 -1.80
CA VAL A 30 2.54 12.25 -1.05
C VAL A 30 2.98 11.77 0.32
N VAL A 31 4.12 11.06 0.39
CA VAL A 31 4.71 10.58 1.65
C VAL A 31 5.02 11.75 2.57
N GLU A 32 5.69 12.79 2.07
CA GLU A 32 6.04 13.98 2.85
C GLU A 32 4.81 14.80 3.26
N LEU A 33 3.83 14.96 2.36
CA LEU A 33 2.64 15.76 2.63
C LEU A 33 1.73 15.12 3.70
N LEU A 34 1.62 13.80 3.69
CA LEU A 34 0.73 13.04 4.56
C LEU A 34 1.46 12.35 5.73
N ASP A 35 2.77 12.53 5.80
CA ASP A 35 3.64 11.93 6.81
C ASP A 35 3.37 10.42 6.94
N LEU A 36 3.59 9.71 5.83
CA LEU A 36 3.28 8.28 5.68
C LEU A 36 4.38 7.35 6.19
N GLU A 37 5.55 7.88 6.57
CA GLU A 37 6.64 7.05 7.08
C GLU A 37 6.22 6.43 8.42
N GLY A 38 6.28 5.10 8.52
CA GLY A 38 5.82 4.35 9.70
C GLY A 38 4.29 4.25 9.86
N ALA A 39 3.51 4.94 9.03
CA ALA A 39 2.05 4.88 9.10
C ALA A 39 1.51 3.58 8.47
N SER A 40 0.39 3.10 9.03
CA SER A 40 -0.42 2.06 8.38
C SER A 40 -1.48 2.69 7.49
N LEU A 41 -1.89 1.97 6.44
CA LEU A 41 -2.91 2.42 5.49
C LEU A 41 -4.04 1.39 5.46
N ASP A 42 -5.26 1.84 5.70
CA ASP A 42 -6.48 1.07 5.44
C ASP A 42 -7.01 1.41 4.04
N TRP A 43 -7.45 0.38 3.31
CA TRP A 43 -7.80 0.46 1.89
C TRP A 43 -9.27 0.12 1.71
N GLU A 44 -10.05 1.03 1.12
CA GLU A 44 -11.46 0.79 0.81
C GLU A 44 -11.75 1.04 -0.67
N ALA A 45 -12.38 0.06 -1.34
CA ALA A 45 -12.87 0.22 -2.69
C ALA A 45 -14.25 0.90 -2.69
N LYS A 46 -14.29 2.21 -2.97
CA LYS A 46 -15.56 2.97 -3.06
C LYS A 46 -16.32 2.70 -4.36
N SER A 47 -15.61 2.38 -5.45
CA SER A 47 -16.19 1.99 -6.75
C SER A 47 -15.15 1.28 -7.63
N ARG A 48 -15.55 0.85 -8.84
CA ARG A 48 -14.68 0.12 -9.79
C ARG A 48 -13.36 0.82 -10.12
N ASN A 49 -13.31 2.14 -10.08
CA ASN A 49 -12.13 2.93 -10.45
C ASN A 49 -11.68 3.92 -9.35
N ARG A 50 -12.22 3.78 -8.13
CA ARG A 50 -11.89 4.68 -7.02
C ARG A 50 -11.67 3.86 -5.75
N ILE A 51 -10.46 4.01 -5.21
CA ILE A 51 -10.11 3.58 -3.87
C ILE A 51 -9.97 4.80 -2.97
N GLU A 52 -10.23 4.61 -1.69
CA GLU A 52 -9.94 5.57 -0.63
C GLU A 52 -8.91 4.93 0.30
N LEU A 53 -7.93 5.73 0.73
CA LEU A 53 -6.90 5.32 1.67
C LEU A 53 -7.05 6.14 2.94
N THR A 54 -7.18 5.47 4.06
CA THR A 54 -7.22 6.11 5.39
C THR A 54 -5.90 5.82 6.10
N ILE A 55 -5.25 6.86 6.59
CA ILE A 55 -4.00 6.74 7.34
C ILE A 55 -4.36 6.40 8.79
N THR A 56 -3.82 5.27 9.27
CA THR A 56 -3.98 4.83 10.65
C THR A 56 -2.62 4.87 11.35
N ARG A 57 -2.55 5.56 12.48
CA ARG A 57 -1.36 5.60 13.33
C ARG A 57 -1.72 4.84 14.60
N ASN A 58 -0.99 3.78 14.92
CA ASN A 58 -1.08 3.21 16.26
C ASN A 58 -0.35 4.18 17.17
N GLU A 59 -1.06 4.81 18.10
CA GLU A 59 -0.48 5.71 19.12
C GLU A 59 0.26 4.93 20.24
N ASP A 60 0.51 3.63 20.05
CA ASP A 60 0.92 2.70 21.12
C ASP A 60 2.41 2.28 21.09
N ASP A 61 3.28 2.98 20.36
CA ASP A 61 4.74 2.78 20.40
C ASP A 61 5.46 3.84 21.28
N GLU A 62 4.77 4.41 22.28
CA GLU A 62 5.36 5.29 23.33
C GLU A 62 5.26 4.70 24.76
N GLN A 63 5.64 3.43 24.96
CA GLN A 63 5.92 2.89 26.31
C GLN A 63 7.28 2.20 26.41
#